data_AF-A0A6I2G8W7-F1
#
_entry.id   AF-A0A6I2G8W7-F1
#
_cell.length_a   1.000
_cell.length_b   1.000
_cell.length_c   1.000
_cell.angle_alpha   90.00
_cell.angle_beta   90.00
_cell.angle_gamma   90.00
#
_symmetry.space_group_name_H-M   'P 1'
#
loop_
_entity.id
_entity.type
_entity.pdbx_description
1 polymer ?
#
loop_
_entity_poly.entity_id
_entity_poly.type
_entity_poly.pdbx_seq_one_letter_code
_entity_poly.pdbx_strand_id
1 'polypeptide(L)'
;MTIDDLVRLVPPPANPIHAFGDWGQIEAALGLELPMDFKSLVEFYGVGKFVDFITPLTPFGPRNFLVQSAQKLLDSERPFREENPEQCPYPYYPEPGGLLEWAATDNGDRLCWVTDGEPDTWTVVAWNPRACDYHAHDTGAAAFLHGWLSGLVDTTVFPAYNNTAAPWFEPNRELRHVYIKLTDGHRSYPERLQILRKALSPTANRGGWAQGDQRQDHFAATELGWNLTYETAYGHQIRIAFPPDDEQQVRVALLDAIHRMGCEVLSTKTHLGQPVWG
;
A
#
# COMPACT_ATOMS: atom_id res chain seq x y z
N MET A 1 15.19 15.99 14.02
CA MET A 1 14.62 14.64 13.86
C MET A 1 15.12 14.11 12.53
N THR A 2 15.63 12.89 12.48
CA THR A 2 16.24 12.30 11.29
C THR A 2 15.44 11.10 10.79
N ILE A 3 15.72 10.65 9.57
CA ILE A 3 15.16 9.39 9.06
C ILE A 3 15.50 8.19 9.97
N ASP A 4 16.65 8.21 10.65
CA ASP A 4 17.05 7.15 11.59
C ASP A 4 16.09 7.02 12.77
N ASP A 5 15.52 8.14 13.23
CA ASP A 5 14.54 8.12 14.32
C ASP A 5 13.25 7.44 13.88
N LEU A 6 12.78 7.73 12.66
CA LEU A 6 11.63 7.05 12.06
C LEU A 6 11.90 5.56 11.85
N VAL A 7 13.08 5.18 11.35
CA VAL A 7 13.49 3.77 11.15
C VAL A 7 13.52 2.99 12.47
N ARG A 8 13.95 3.62 13.57
CA ARG A 8 13.89 3.00 14.90
C ARG A 8 12.46 2.83 15.41
N LEU A 9 11.58 3.80 15.12
CA LEU A 9 10.18 3.75 15.54
C LEU A 9 9.36 2.75 14.73
N VAL A 10 9.57 2.71 13.41
CA VAL A 10 8.89 1.81 12.47
C VAL A 10 9.96 1.09 11.64
N PRO A 11 10.34 -0.15 12.00
CA PRO A 11 11.32 -0.89 11.23
C PRO A 11 10.90 -1.02 9.75
N PRO A 12 11.79 -0.70 8.79
CA PRO A 12 11.48 -0.82 7.37
C PRO A 12 11.32 -2.29 6.95
N PRO A 13 10.62 -2.55 5.83
CA PRO A 13 10.51 -3.90 5.31
C PRO A 13 11.89 -4.42 4.87
N ALA A 14 12.15 -5.72 5.06
CA ALA A 14 13.42 -6.34 4.65
C ALA A 14 13.69 -6.22 3.13
N ASN A 15 12.62 -6.13 2.33
CA ASN A 15 12.67 -5.92 0.90
C ASN A 15 11.67 -4.80 0.54
N PRO A 16 12.09 -3.53 0.56
CA PRO A 16 11.23 -2.42 0.17
C PRO A 16 10.96 -2.45 -1.34
N ILE A 17 9.75 -2.08 -1.74
CA ILE A 17 9.28 -2.18 -3.13
C ILE A 17 9.35 -0.81 -3.77
N HIS A 18 9.90 -0.69 -4.97
CA HIS A 18 10.01 0.60 -5.67
C HIS A 18 10.68 1.68 -4.80
N ALA A 19 11.75 1.30 -4.10
CA ALA A 19 12.49 2.18 -3.21
C ALA A 19 13.61 2.97 -3.90
N PHE A 20 14.04 2.51 -5.09
CA PHE A 20 15.16 3.08 -5.82
C PHE A 20 14.78 3.39 -7.26
N GLY A 21 15.41 4.43 -7.81
CA GLY A 21 15.29 4.85 -9.20
C GLY A 21 16.14 6.09 -9.45
N ASP A 22 15.92 6.76 -10.59
CA ASP A 22 16.67 7.96 -10.97
C ASP A 22 15.99 9.22 -10.42
N TRP A 23 16.45 9.70 -9.27
CA TRP A 23 15.96 10.96 -8.68
C TRP A 23 16.17 12.17 -9.60
N GLY A 24 17.26 12.22 -10.37
CA GLY A 24 17.52 13.31 -11.30
C GLY A 24 16.46 13.41 -12.40
N GLN A 25 15.95 12.26 -12.87
CA GLN A 25 14.81 12.23 -13.79
C GLN A 25 13.52 12.75 -13.11
N ILE A 26 13.28 12.42 -11.85
CA ILE A 26 12.09 12.87 -11.11
C ILE A 26 12.14 14.38 -10.88
N GLU A 27 13.28 14.89 -10.42
CA GLU A 27 13.52 16.31 -10.16
C GLU A 27 13.45 17.14 -11.44
N ALA A 28 14.02 16.63 -12.55
CA ALA A 28 13.88 17.25 -13.86
C ALA A 28 12.42 17.30 -14.34
N ALA A 29 11.63 16.26 -14.06
CA ALA A 29 10.21 16.21 -14.43
C ALA A 29 9.35 17.17 -13.59
N LEU A 30 9.69 17.35 -12.30
CA LEU A 30 9.02 18.31 -11.43
C LEU A 30 9.50 19.75 -11.72
N GLY A 31 10.77 19.95 -12.08
CA GLY A 31 11.40 21.26 -12.22
C GLY A 31 11.97 21.81 -10.90
N LEU A 32 12.16 20.96 -9.89
CA LEU A 32 12.71 21.32 -8.57
C LEU A 32 13.50 20.15 -7.98
N GLU A 33 14.39 20.46 -7.04
CA GLU A 33 15.01 19.45 -6.18
C GLU A 33 14.06 19.07 -5.05
N LEU A 34 14.13 17.80 -4.60
CA LEU A 34 13.30 17.27 -3.53
C LEU A 34 14.06 17.16 -2.20
N PRO A 35 13.37 17.30 -1.06
CA PRO A 35 13.99 17.17 0.26
C PRO A 35 14.70 15.83 0.44
N MET A 36 15.88 15.85 1.06
CA MET A 36 16.70 14.66 1.31
C MET A 36 16.02 13.67 2.25
N ASP A 37 15.24 14.17 3.21
CA ASP A 37 14.53 13.33 4.18
C ASP A 37 13.44 12.47 3.51
N PHE A 38 12.78 13.00 2.49
CA PHE A 38 11.81 12.29 1.67
C PHE A 38 12.47 11.27 0.76
N LYS A 39 13.60 11.62 0.12
CA LYS A 39 14.36 10.64 -0.67
C LYS A 39 14.77 9.45 0.18
N SER A 40 15.28 9.72 1.38
CA SER A 40 15.63 8.71 2.37
C SER A 40 14.40 7.88 2.80
N LEU A 41 13.26 8.53 3.06
CA LEU A 41 11.99 7.85 3.39
C LEU A 41 11.60 6.84 2.29
N VAL A 42 11.67 7.23 1.02
CA VAL A 42 11.36 6.34 -0.11
C VAL A 42 12.38 5.21 -0.22
N GLU A 43 13.67 5.47 0.00
CA GLU A 43 14.72 4.46 -0.05
C GLU A 43 14.59 3.39 1.05
N PHE A 44 14.18 3.78 2.27
CA PHE A 44 13.99 2.83 3.37
C PHE A 44 12.70 2.03 3.26
N TYR A 45 11.59 2.67 2.87
CA TYR A 45 10.26 2.06 2.96
C TYR A 45 9.68 1.63 1.61
N GLY A 46 10.03 2.32 0.53
CA GLY A 46 9.44 2.13 -0.79
C GLY A 46 7.96 2.49 -0.84
N VAL A 47 7.21 1.87 -1.75
CA VAL A 47 5.75 2.00 -1.85
C VAL A 47 5.07 1.25 -0.71
N GLY A 48 4.14 1.92 -0.02
CA GLY A 48 3.39 1.35 1.09
C GLY A 48 2.78 2.44 1.95
N LYS A 49 2.27 2.04 3.11
CA LYS A 49 1.57 2.93 4.03
C LYS A 49 1.94 2.65 5.47
N PHE A 50 1.99 3.73 6.25
CA PHE A 50 2.16 3.69 7.69
C PHE A 50 0.80 3.50 8.35
N VAL A 51 0.73 2.51 9.25
CA VAL A 51 -0.44 2.22 10.11
C VAL A 51 -1.79 2.22 9.37
N ASP A 52 -1.80 1.67 8.16
CA ASP A 52 -2.96 1.62 7.26
C ASP A 52 -3.54 2.98 6.85
N PHE A 53 -2.84 4.08 7.13
CA PHE A 53 -3.38 5.45 7.02
C PHE A 53 -2.58 6.31 6.03
N ILE A 54 -1.33 6.68 6.37
CA ILE A 54 -0.52 7.61 5.56
C ILE A 54 0.30 6.85 4.52
N THR A 55 0.15 7.22 3.25
CA THR A 55 0.84 6.63 2.09
C THR A 55 1.76 7.67 1.45
N PRO A 56 3.09 7.59 1.64
CA PRO A 56 4.04 8.37 0.86
C PRO A 56 3.92 8.09 -0.64
N LEU A 57 3.92 9.14 -1.44
CA LEU A 57 3.80 9.06 -2.89
C LEU A 57 5.18 8.79 -3.51
N THR A 58 5.57 7.51 -3.60
CA THR A 58 6.83 7.17 -4.28
C THR A 58 6.76 7.53 -5.77
N PRO A 59 7.83 8.10 -6.35
CA PRO A 59 7.90 8.36 -7.77
C PRO A 59 8.33 7.13 -8.60
N PHE A 60 8.68 6.01 -7.96
CA PHE A 60 9.22 4.84 -8.62
C PHE A 60 8.19 3.72 -8.78
N GLY A 61 8.46 2.83 -9.74
CA GLY A 61 7.58 1.72 -10.10
C GLY A 61 6.72 1.99 -11.34
N PRO A 62 5.63 1.26 -11.54
CA PRO A 62 4.82 1.36 -12.76
C PRO A 62 4.08 2.70 -12.89
N ARG A 63 3.95 3.45 -11.78
CA ARG A 63 3.34 4.78 -11.75
C ARG A 63 4.20 5.69 -10.88
N ASN A 64 4.45 6.90 -11.38
CA ASN A 64 5.10 7.96 -10.62
C ASN A 64 4.02 8.72 -9.84
N PHE A 65 3.72 8.28 -8.63
CA PHE A 65 2.62 8.85 -7.85
C PHE A 65 2.87 10.31 -7.47
N LEU A 66 4.12 10.69 -7.21
CA LEU A 66 4.51 12.05 -6.86
C LEU A 66 4.20 13.04 -7.99
N VAL A 67 4.72 12.80 -9.19
CA VAL A 67 4.51 13.68 -10.35
C VAL A 67 3.05 13.67 -10.80
N GLN A 68 2.40 12.51 -10.78
CA GLN A 68 0.98 12.41 -11.12
C GLN A 68 0.09 13.19 -10.14
N SER A 69 0.40 13.14 -8.85
CA SER A 69 -0.32 13.89 -7.83
C SER A 69 -0.13 15.39 -7.98
N ALA A 70 1.10 15.87 -8.26
CA ALA A 70 1.36 17.28 -8.55
C ALA A 70 0.50 17.81 -9.72
N GLN A 71 0.41 17.05 -10.81
CA GLN A 71 -0.45 17.41 -11.95
C GLN A 71 -1.94 17.36 -11.57
N LYS A 72 -2.37 16.28 -10.91
CA LYS A 72 -3.77 16.09 -10.51
C LYS A 72 -4.26 17.19 -9.59
N LEU A 73 -3.39 17.68 -8.70
CA LEU A 73 -3.70 18.79 -7.80
C LEU A 73 -4.13 20.04 -8.58
N LEU A 74 -3.38 20.40 -9.62
CA LEU A 74 -3.71 21.53 -10.48
C LEU A 74 -5.01 21.30 -11.25
N ASP A 75 -5.22 20.10 -11.77
CA ASP A 75 -6.38 19.79 -12.59
C ASP A 75 -7.68 19.75 -11.76
N SER A 76 -7.62 19.25 -10.52
CA SER A 76 -8.80 19.07 -9.66
C SER A 76 -9.13 20.29 -8.81
N GLU A 77 -8.12 21.01 -8.30
CA GLU A 77 -8.33 22.02 -7.25
C GLU A 77 -8.28 23.46 -7.78
N ARG A 78 -7.70 23.70 -8.97
CA ARG A 78 -7.60 25.06 -9.54
C ARG A 78 -8.96 25.72 -9.76
N PRO A 79 -9.98 25.06 -10.36
CA PRO A 79 -11.28 25.71 -10.55
C PRO A 79 -11.91 26.14 -9.22
N PHE A 80 -11.80 25.30 -8.19
CA PHE A 80 -12.31 25.62 -6.86
C PHE A 80 -11.60 26.83 -6.25
N ARG A 81 -10.27 26.90 -6.35
CA ARG A 81 -9.47 28.04 -5.85
C ARG A 81 -9.79 29.34 -6.59
N GLU A 82 -10.01 29.30 -7.90
CA GLU A 82 -10.36 30.49 -8.69
C GLU A 82 -11.72 31.07 -8.26
N GLU A 83 -12.67 30.20 -7.89
CA GLU A 83 -13.99 30.60 -7.39
C GLU A 83 -14.00 30.98 -5.89
N ASN A 84 -13.08 30.43 -5.09
CA ASN A 84 -13.05 30.56 -3.62
C ASN A 84 -11.62 30.88 -3.10
N PRO A 85 -11.00 31.99 -3.54
CA PRO A 85 -9.61 32.30 -3.20
C PRO A 85 -9.37 32.49 -1.70
N GLU A 86 -10.37 32.97 -0.95
CA GLU A 86 -10.29 33.15 0.50
C GLU A 86 -10.26 31.85 1.31
N GLN A 87 -10.70 30.73 0.71
CA GLN A 87 -10.67 29.39 1.31
C GLN A 87 -9.40 28.60 0.93
N CYS A 88 -8.55 29.17 0.06
CA CYS A 88 -7.35 28.53 -0.47
C CYS A 88 -6.12 29.40 -0.16
N PRO A 89 -5.62 29.37 1.10
CA PRO A 89 -4.57 30.29 1.54
C PRO A 89 -3.19 30.00 0.91
N TYR A 90 -3.02 28.84 0.27
CA TYR A 90 -1.76 28.45 -0.37
C TYR A 90 -1.86 28.47 -1.91
N PRO A 91 -0.77 28.84 -2.60
CA PRO A 91 -0.62 28.56 -4.02
C PRO A 91 -0.53 27.05 -4.28
N TYR A 92 -0.60 26.63 -5.54
CA TYR A 92 -0.31 25.25 -5.95
C TYR A 92 0.94 25.22 -6.84
N TYR A 93 1.85 24.27 -6.59
CA TYR A 93 3.05 24.13 -7.42
C TYR A 93 2.65 23.94 -8.89
N PRO A 94 3.20 24.71 -9.86
CA PRO A 94 4.49 25.41 -9.84
C PRO A 94 4.48 26.90 -9.45
N GLU A 95 3.38 27.44 -8.91
CA GLU A 95 3.41 28.80 -8.34
C GLU A 95 4.43 28.86 -7.16
N PRO A 96 5.21 29.95 -7.01
CA PRO A 96 6.17 30.09 -5.90
C PRO A 96 5.49 29.90 -4.54
N GLY A 97 6.10 29.10 -3.65
CA GLY A 97 5.50 28.73 -2.37
C GLY A 97 4.26 27.84 -2.48
N GLY A 98 4.04 27.21 -3.63
CA GLY A 98 2.89 26.37 -3.89
C GLY A 98 2.95 25.02 -3.17
N LEU A 99 1.77 24.43 -2.94
CA LEU A 99 1.66 23.10 -2.39
C LEU A 99 2.09 22.04 -3.40
N LEU A 100 2.98 21.14 -2.96
CA LEU A 100 3.35 19.91 -3.65
C LEU A 100 3.01 18.71 -2.76
N GLU A 101 2.03 17.90 -3.15
CA GLU A 101 1.59 16.73 -2.39
C GLU A 101 2.65 15.61 -2.41
N TRP A 102 3.00 15.10 -1.24
CA TRP A 102 4.01 14.05 -1.05
C TRP A 102 3.49 12.80 -0.35
N ALA A 103 2.35 12.90 0.33
CA ALA A 103 1.65 11.77 0.90
C ALA A 103 0.13 11.99 0.88
N ALA A 104 -0.60 10.89 0.80
CA ALA A 104 -2.05 10.85 0.91
C ALA A 104 -2.48 10.02 2.11
N THR A 105 -3.66 10.29 2.64
CA THR A 105 -4.32 9.44 3.64
C THR A 105 -5.39 8.55 2.99
N ASP A 106 -5.81 7.49 3.67
CA ASP A 106 -6.91 6.61 3.22
C ASP A 106 -8.27 7.33 3.10
N ASN A 107 -8.45 8.43 3.83
CA ASN A 107 -9.68 9.23 3.87
C ASN A 107 -9.67 10.40 2.87
N GLY A 108 -8.57 10.57 2.12
CA GLY A 108 -8.44 11.58 1.07
C GLY A 108 -7.96 12.95 1.55
N ASP A 109 -7.46 13.04 2.78
CA ASP A 109 -6.62 14.16 3.22
C ASP A 109 -5.24 14.05 2.56
N ARG A 110 -4.59 15.19 2.36
CA ARG A 110 -3.31 15.33 1.67
C ARG A 110 -2.26 15.89 2.62
N LEU A 111 -1.02 15.46 2.42
CA LEU A 111 0.16 16.05 3.04
C LEU A 111 1.00 16.67 1.93
N CYS A 112 1.19 17.97 2.02
CA CYS A 112 1.88 18.76 1.01
C CYS A 112 3.11 19.45 1.61
N TRP A 113 4.13 19.70 0.80
CA TRP A 113 5.17 20.67 1.13
C TRP A 113 4.77 22.05 0.63
N VAL A 114 5.21 23.09 1.32
CA VAL A 114 5.27 24.46 0.79
C VAL A 114 6.60 24.61 0.07
N THR A 115 6.60 24.71 -1.25
CA THR A 115 7.83 24.78 -2.06
C THR A 115 8.40 26.21 -2.10
N ASP A 116 8.87 26.70 -0.95
CA ASP A 116 9.51 28.01 -0.80
C ASP A 116 10.93 27.87 -0.23
N GLY A 117 11.92 28.45 -0.90
CA GLY A 117 13.32 28.33 -0.53
C GLY A 117 13.94 26.96 -0.82
N GLU A 118 14.97 26.60 -0.04
CA GLU A 118 15.75 25.37 -0.21
C GLU A 118 14.91 24.12 0.13
N PRO A 119 15.00 23.02 -0.63
CA PRO A 119 14.16 21.83 -0.44
C PRO A 119 14.14 21.27 0.99
N ASP A 120 15.31 21.20 1.64
CA ASP A 120 15.43 20.66 3.01
C ASP A 120 14.82 21.57 4.09
N THR A 121 14.34 22.76 3.70
CA THR A 121 13.66 23.72 4.60
C THR A 121 12.13 23.73 4.41
N TRP A 122 11.60 22.99 3.44
CA TRP A 122 10.17 22.98 3.17
C TRP A 122 9.37 22.36 4.31
N THR A 123 8.29 23.04 4.68
CA THR A 123 7.40 22.64 5.77
C THR A 123 6.22 21.83 5.25
N VAL A 124 5.71 20.90 6.07
CA VAL A 124 4.52 20.11 5.76
C VAL A 124 3.25 20.90 6.07
N VAL A 125 2.26 20.83 5.17
CA VAL A 125 0.88 21.25 5.40
C VAL A 125 -0.01 20.01 5.30
N ALA A 126 -0.70 19.69 6.40
CA ALA A 126 -1.83 18.77 6.35
C ALA A 126 -3.04 19.50 5.81
N TRP A 127 -3.77 18.87 4.89
CA TRP A 127 -4.86 19.52 4.18
C TRP A 127 -6.04 18.55 3.96
N ASN A 128 -7.24 18.99 4.33
CA ASN A 128 -8.50 18.35 3.94
C ASN A 128 -9.17 19.20 2.85
N PRO A 129 -9.14 18.75 1.57
CA PRO A 129 -9.76 19.49 0.47
C PRO A 129 -11.27 19.70 0.61
N ARG A 130 -11.98 18.80 1.31
CA ARG A 130 -13.44 18.88 1.46
C ARG A 130 -13.88 19.89 2.51
N ALA A 131 -13.08 20.05 3.56
CA ALA A 131 -13.32 20.99 4.65
C ALA A 131 -12.63 22.35 4.45
N CYS A 132 -11.77 22.47 3.43
CA CYS A 132 -10.87 23.61 3.25
C CYS A 132 -10.03 23.89 4.50
N ASP A 133 -9.66 22.83 5.24
CA ASP A 133 -8.86 22.93 6.47
C ASP A 133 -7.38 22.67 6.17
N TYR A 134 -6.51 23.55 6.65
CA TYR A 134 -5.08 23.51 6.43
C TYR A 134 -4.36 23.70 7.74
N HIS A 135 -3.40 22.84 8.03
CA HIS A 135 -2.60 22.94 9.24
C HIS A 135 -1.12 22.77 8.91
N ALA A 136 -0.36 23.84 9.12
CA ALA A 136 1.07 23.89 8.82
C ALA A 136 1.91 23.34 9.98
N HIS A 137 2.96 22.63 9.64
CA HIS A 137 3.89 21.98 10.55
C HIS A 137 5.32 22.29 10.11
N ASP A 138 6.10 22.91 11.01
CA ASP A 138 7.51 23.26 10.78
C ASP A 138 8.42 22.02 10.86
N THR A 139 8.20 21.08 9.94
CA THR A 139 8.86 19.78 9.86
C THR A 139 8.92 19.33 8.40
N GLY A 140 10.00 18.61 8.03
CA GLY A 140 10.05 17.81 6.80
C GLY A 140 9.18 16.55 6.85
N ALA A 141 9.15 15.77 5.78
CA ALA A 141 8.26 14.61 5.63
C ALA A 141 8.54 13.50 6.65
N ALA A 142 9.81 13.11 6.83
CA ALA A 142 10.18 12.05 7.76
C ALA A 142 9.97 12.49 9.22
N ALA A 143 10.27 13.77 9.52
CA ALA A 143 10.05 14.36 10.83
C ALA A 143 8.56 14.45 11.18
N PHE A 144 7.70 14.82 10.21
CA PHE A 144 6.25 14.82 10.38
C PHE A 144 5.73 13.42 10.70
N LEU A 145 6.11 12.40 9.90
CA LEU A 145 5.70 11.02 10.14
C LEU A 145 6.11 10.53 11.53
N HIS A 146 7.37 10.73 11.92
CA HIS A 146 7.84 10.34 13.25
C HIS A 146 7.04 11.07 14.34
N GLY A 147 6.85 12.39 14.20
CA GLY A 147 6.10 13.21 15.15
C GLY A 147 4.66 12.75 15.32
N TRP A 148 3.95 12.51 14.21
CA TRP A 148 2.56 12.06 14.23
C TRP A 148 2.43 10.64 14.81
N LEU A 149 3.29 9.70 14.39
CA LEU A 149 3.30 8.32 14.91
C LEU A 149 3.68 8.23 16.39
N SER A 150 4.42 9.21 16.90
CA SER A 150 4.77 9.32 18.33
C SER A 150 3.74 10.09 19.16
N GLY A 151 2.70 10.64 18.52
CA GLY A 151 1.72 11.53 19.18
C GLY A 151 2.29 12.89 19.59
N LEU A 152 3.44 13.29 19.04
CA LEU A 152 4.10 14.58 19.31
C LEU A 152 3.62 15.68 18.36
N VAL A 153 3.07 15.31 17.21
CA VAL A 153 2.43 16.21 16.25
C VAL A 153 0.94 15.92 16.26
N ASP A 154 0.15 16.94 16.59
CA ASP A 154 -1.30 16.93 16.49
C ASP A 154 -1.75 17.78 15.31
N THR A 155 -2.87 17.43 14.68
CA THR A 155 -3.39 18.15 13.52
C THR A 155 -4.90 18.35 13.59
N THR A 156 -5.38 19.49 13.09
CA THR A 156 -6.82 19.78 13.00
C THR A 156 -7.52 18.96 11.92
N VAL A 157 -6.74 18.46 10.96
CA VAL A 157 -7.20 17.76 9.75
C VAL A 157 -7.56 16.30 10.06
N PHE A 158 -6.74 15.62 10.86
CA PHE A 158 -6.93 14.25 11.30
C PHE A 158 -6.31 14.03 12.68
N PRO A 159 -6.83 13.11 13.51
CA PRO A 159 -6.35 12.97 14.88
C PRO A 159 -4.89 12.49 14.93
N ALA A 160 -4.19 12.86 16.01
CA ALA A 160 -2.92 12.26 16.37
C ALA A 160 -3.03 10.72 16.49
N TYR A 161 -1.95 10.02 16.16
CA TYR A 161 -1.90 8.57 16.34
C TYR A 161 -2.01 8.21 17.82
N ASN A 162 -3.06 7.48 18.20
CA ASN A 162 -3.38 7.15 19.60
C ASN A 162 -3.51 5.63 19.86
N ASN A 163 -2.91 4.81 18.99
CA ASN A 163 -2.98 3.36 19.14
C ASN A 163 -2.02 2.87 20.24
N THR A 164 -2.42 1.80 20.93
CA THR A 164 -1.58 1.13 21.94
C THR A 164 -0.55 0.18 21.31
N ALA A 165 -0.76 -0.22 20.05
CA ALA A 165 0.20 -1.03 19.31
C ALA A 165 1.37 -0.18 18.78
N ALA A 166 2.54 -0.80 18.66
CA ALA A 166 3.68 -0.18 17.98
C ALA A 166 3.31 0.12 16.51
N PRO A 167 3.68 1.30 15.98
CA PRO A 167 3.40 1.64 14.59
C PRO A 167 4.12 0.69 13.62
N TRP A 168 3.51 0.43 12.47
CA TRP A 168 4.03 -0.47 11.45
C TRP A 168 3.96 0.16 10.06
N PHE A 169 4.71 -0.42 9.12
CA PHE A 169 4.63 -0.12 7.70
C PHE A 169 4.15 -1.35 6.94
N GLU A 170 3.16 -1.17 6.07
CA GLU A 170 2.69 -2.20 5.15
C GLU A 170 3.15 -1.87 3.73
N PRO A 171 4.09 -2.65 3.13
CA PRO A 171 4.48 -2.48 1.74
C PRO A 171 3.30 -2.71 0.81
N ASN A 172 3.11 -1.81 -0.16
CA ASN A 172 2.06 -1.95 -1.16
C ASN A 172 2.52 -2.92 -2.25
N ARG A 173 2.22 -4.21 -2.05
CA ARG A 173 2.57 -5.26 -3.01
C ARG A 173 1.45 -5.41 -4.02
N GLU A 174 1.76 -5.28 -5.31
CA GLU A 174 0.84 -5.80 -6.32
C GLU A 174 0.72 -7.30 -6.12
N LEU A 175 -0.52 -7.78 -6.02
CA LEU A 175 -0.80 -9.21 -5.91
C LEU A 175 -1.54 -9.65 -7.16
N ARG A 176 -1.04 -10.72 -7.78
CA ARG A 176 -1.76 -11.43 -8.81
C ARG A 176 -2.77 -12.36 -8.16
N HIS A 177 -4.00 -12.30 -8.66
CA HIS A 177 -5.09 -13.14 -8.19
C HIS A 177 -5.37 -14.28 -9.17
N VAL A 178 -5.31 -15.52 -8.70
CA VAL A 178 -5.65 -16.72 -9.47
C VAL A 178 -6.70 -17.56 -8.74
N TYR A 179 -7.70 -18.00 -9.50
CA TYR A 179 -8.85 -18.76 -9.05
C TYR A 179 -8.76 -20.14 -9.71
N ILE A 180 -8.64 -21.19 -8.91
CA ILE A 180 -8.41 -22.55 -9.34
C ILE A 180 -9.65 -23.36 -8.98
N LYS A 181 -10.45 -23.73 -9.99
CA LYS A 181 -11.60 -24.61 -9.81
C LYS A 181 -11.16 -26.05 -9.81
N LEU A 182 -11.70 -26.83 -8.89
CA LEU A 182 -11.31 -28.21 -8.63
C LEU A 182 -12.48 -29.16 -8.85
N THR A 183 -12.17 -30.41 -9.20
CA THR A 183 -13.13 -31.51 -9.06
C THR A 183 -13.35 -31.84 -7.59
N ASP A 184 -14.54 -32.37 -7.29
CA ASP A 184 -14.75 -33.04 -6.01
C ASP A 184 -13.81 -34.25 -5.91
N GLY A 185 -13.11 -34.35 -4.77
CA GLY A 185 -12.23 -35.47 -4.47
C GLY A 185 -12.83 -36.39 -3.42
N HIS A 186 -12.27 -37.60 -3.29
CA HIS A 186 -12.70 -38.61 -2.31
C HIS A 186 -12.41 -38.22 -0.85
N ARG A 187 -11.54 -37.25 -0.60
CA ARG A 187 -11.21 -36.75 0.74
C ARG A 187 -12.29 -35.81 1.27
N SER A 188 -12.36 -35.61 2.57
CA SER A 188 -13.23 -34.60 3.18
C SER A 188 -12.63 -33.18 3.03
N TYR A 189 -13.46 -32.16 3.24
CA TYR A 189 -13.00 -30.76 3.23
C TYR A 189 -11.87 -30.49 4.25
N PRO A 190 -11.96 -30.91 5.53
CA PRO A 190 -10.89 -30.67 6.50
C PRO A 190 -9.57 -31.36 6.15
N GLU A 191 -9.62 -32.59 5.61
CA GLU A 191 -8.41 -33.30 5.18
C GLU A 191 -7.69 -32.57 4.04
N ARG A 192 -8.46 -32.09 3.05
CA ARG A 192 -7.91 -31.30 1.95
C ARG A 192 -7.30 -29.98 2.42
N LEU A 193 -8.00 -29.26 3.30
CA LEU A 193 -7.50 -28.02 3.88
C LEU A 193 -6.18 -28.25 4.65
N GLN A 194 -6.08 -29.35 5.41
CA GLN A 194 -4.87 -29.70 6.13
C GLN A 194 -3.69 -29.98 5.20
N ILE A 195 -3.93 -30.69 4.08
CA ILE A 195 -2.90 -30.97 3.06
C ILE A 195 -2.41 -29.67 2.44
N LEU A 196 -3.33 -28.80 2.01
CA LEU A 196 -3.02 -27.51 1.41
C LEU A 196 -2.18 -26.63 2.37
N ARG A 197 -2.60 -26.54 3.64
CA ARG A 197 -1.87 -25.77 4.66
C ARG A 197 -0.48 -26.31 4.94
N LYS A 198 -0.32 -27.63 4.95
CA LYS A 198 0.99 -28.27 5.14
C LYS A 198 1.93 -27.97 3.98
N ALA A 199 1.43 -27.97 2.75
CA ALA A 199 2.22 -27.65 1.55
C ALA A 199 2.70 -26.19 1.54
N LEU A 200 1.97 -25.29 2.18
CA LEU A 200 2.22 -23.83 2.19
C LEU A 200 2.70 -23.30 3.55
N SER A 201 3.19 -24.19 4.41
CA SER A 201 3.63 -23.86 5.77
C SER A 201 4.87 -22.96 5.76
N PRO A 202 5.03 -22.04 6.74
CA PRO A 202 4.11 -21.76 7.85
C PRO A 202 2.87 -20.97 7.44
N THR A 203 1.70 -21.38 7.98
CA THR A 203 0.41 -20.74 7.70
C THR A 203 -0.24 -20.10 8.92
N ALA A 204 -0.88 -18.93 8.73
CA ALA A 204 -1.64 -18.23 9.76
C ALA A 204 -3.12 -18.07 9.35
N ASN A 205 -4.04 -18.23 10.33
CA ASN A 205 -5.47 -18.04 10.12
C ASN A 205 -5.78 -16.56 9.81
N ARG A 206 -6.66 -16.32 8.82
CA ARG A 206 -7.16 -14.99 8.47
C ARG A 206 -8.69 -14.88 8.55
N GLY A 207 -9.33 -15.84 9.22
CA GLY A 207 -10.78 -15.94 9.35
C GLY A 207 -11.39 -16.96 8.38
N GLY A 208 -12.72 -16.99 8.33
CA GLY A 208 -13.47 -17.92 7.52
C GLY A 208 -14.96 -17.79 7.78
N TRP A 209 -15.74 -18.51 7.00
CA TRP A 209 -17.19 -18.53 7.09
C TRP A 209 -17.71 -19.93 6.81
N ALA A 210 -18.76 -20.36 7.52
CA ALA A 210 -19.42 -21.64 7.27
C ALA A 210 -20.92 -21.56 7.57
N GLN A 211 -21.74 -22.08 6.66
CA GLN A 211 -23.18 -22.24 6.84
C GLN A 211 -23.65 -23.51 6.10
N GLY A 212 -24.12 -24.51 6.84
CA GLY A 212 -24.45 -25.83 6.27
C GLY A 212 -23.22 -26.45 5.60
N ASP A 213 -23.38 -26.88 4.34
CA ASP A 213 -22.30 -27.49 3.55
C ASP A 213 -21.40 -26.46 2.84
N GLN A 214 -21.74 -25.17 2.91
CA GLN A 214 -20.95 -24.10 2.34
C GLN A 214 -19.91 -23.60 3.33
N ARG A 215 -18.66 -23.49 2.88
CA ARG A 215 -17.55 -23.09 3.74
C ARG A 215 -16.47 -22.33 2.98
N GLN A 216 -15.81 -21.42 3.68
CA GLN A 216 -14.60 -20.69 3.26
C GLN A 216 -13.61 -20.63 4.42
N ASP A 217 -12.36 -20.97 4.16
CA ASP A 217 -11.25 -20.78 5.09
C ASP A 217 -10.21 -19.84 4.47
N HIS A 218 -9.95 -18.70 5.13
CA HIS A 218 -8.95 -17.72 4.72
C HIS A 218 -7.67 -17.91 5.53
N PHE A 219 -6.52 -17.92 4.87
CA PHE A 219 -5.23 -18.06 5.52
C PHE A 219 -4.09 -17.45 4.71
N ALA A 220 -2.97 -17.15 5.38
CA ALA A 220 -1.74 -16.71 4.73
C ALA A 220 -0.67 -17.79 4.83
N ALA A 221 0.11 -17.98 3.75
CA ALA A 221 1.41 -18.63 3.79
C ALA A 221 2.44 -17.54 4.15
N THR A 222 2.73 -17.41 5.44
CA THR A 222 3.31 -16.20 6.02
C THR A 222 4.71 -15.86 5.51
N GLU A 223 5.57 -16.86 5.34
CA GLU A 223 6.93 -16.65 4.79
C GLU A 223 6.93 -16.39 3.28
N LEU A 224 5.92 -16.90 2.57
CA LEU A 224 5.77 -16.73 1.13
C LEU A 224 5.06 -15.41 0.77
N GLY A 225 4.36 -14.80 1.75
CA GLY A 225 3.53 -13.62 1.49
C GLY A 225 2.30 -13.91 0.63
N TRP A 226 1.83 -15.17 0.58
CA TRP A 226 0.67 -15.57 -0.23
C TRP A 226 -0.59 -15.60 0.61
N ASN A 227 -1.69 -15.09 0.06
CA ASN A 227 -2.99 -15.08 0.70
C ASN A 227 -3.95 -16.02 -0.01
N LEU A 228 -4.56 -16.93 0.75
CA LEU A 228 -5.40 -17.99 0.21
C LEU A 228 -6.80 -17.96 0.79
N THR A 229 -7.76 -18.37 -0.05
CA THR A 229 -9.06 -18.85 0.37
C THR A 229 -9.29 -20.23 -0.22
N TYR A 230 -9.61 -21.21 0.62
CA TYR A 230 -10.10 -22.51 0.18
C TYR A 230 -11.59 -22.62 0.49
N GLU A 231 -12.42 -23.03 -0.47
CA GLU A 231 -13.88 -22.98 -0.28
C GLU A 231 -14.68 -23.99 -1.09
N THR A 232 -15.95 -24.12 -0.68
CA THR A 232 -17.05 -24.77 -1.42
C THR A 232 -18.26 -23.87 -1.62
N ALA A 233 -18.30 -22.68 -1.01
CA ALA A 233 -19.47 -21.79 -1.03
C ALA A 233 -19.82 -21.30 -2.44
N TYR A 234 -18.82 -20.95 -3.26
CA TYR A 234 -18.99 -20.57 -4.66
C TYR A 234 -18.42 -21.61 -5.63
N GLY A 235 -18.52 -22.89 -5.25
CA GLY A 235 -17.90 -24.04 -5.91
C GLY A 235 -16.59 -24.45 -5.23
N HIS A 236 -16.14 -25.69 -5.50
CA HIS A 236 -14.89 -26.21 -4.95
C HIS A 236 -13.69 -25.52 -5.62
N GLN A 237 -13.05 -24.59 -4.91
CA GLN A 237 -11.95 -23.80 -5.47
C GLN A 237 -10.91 -23.35 -4.45
N ILE A 238 -9.73 -23.00 -4.97
CA ILE A 238 -8.69 -22.24 -4.27
C ILE A 238 -8.61 -20.88 -4.94
N ARG A 239 -8.74 -19.80 -4.15
CA ARG A 239 -8.40 -18.43 -4.57
C ARG A 239 -7.07 -18.07 -3.92
N ILE A 240 -6.11 -17.61 -4.70
CA ILE A 240 -4.81 -17.17 -4.19
C ILE A 240 -4.47 -15.77 -4.70
N ALA A 241 -3.87 -14.97 -3.84
CA ALA A 241 -3.24 -13.70 -4.15
C ALA A 241 -1.75 -13.77 -3.76
N PHE A 242 -0.85 -13.48 -4.69
CA PHE A 242 0.60 -13.67 -4.53
C PHE A 242 1.40 -12.65 -5.36
N PRO A 243 2.66 -12.33 -5.01
CA PRO A 243 3.52 -11.48 -5.84
C PRO A 243 3.66 -12.03 -7.27
N PRO A 244 3.55 -11.22 -8.34
CA PRO A 244 3.63 -11.71 -9.72
C PRO A 244 4.86 -12.58 -10.04
N ASP A 245 6.01 -12.26 -9.45
CA ASP A 245 7.27 -12.98 -9.64
C ASP A 245 7.23 -14.43 -9.11
N ASP A 246 6.31 -14.73 -8.19
CA ASP A 246 6.16 -16.06 -7.60
C ASP A 246 5.32 -17.01 -8.48
N GLU A 247 4.87 -16.59 -9.68
CA GLU A 247 3.92 -17.36 -10.50
C GLU A 247 4.34 -18.81 -10.71
N GLN A 248 5.60 -19.05 -11.06
CA GLN A 248 6.09 -20.41 -11.27
C GLN A 248 6.09 -21.23 -9.96
N GLN A 249 6.53 -20.63 -8.85
CA GLN A 249 6.59 -21.29 -7.54
C GLN A 249 5.18 -21.62 -7.04
N VAL A 250 4.25 -20.67 -7.14
CA VAL A 250 2.83 -20.85 -6.79
C VAL A 250 2.20 -21.95 -7.61
N ARG A 251 2.40 -21.94 -8.94
CA ARG A 251 1.84 -22.95 -9.84
C ARG A 251 2.32 -24.35 -9.43
N VAL A 252 3.62 -24.52 -9.20
CA VAL A 252 4.18 -25.83 -8.81
C VAL A 252 3.64 -26.28 -7.45
N ALA A 253 3.68 -25.40 -6.43
CA ALA A 253 3.24 -25.74 -5.09
C ALA A 253 1.75 -26.09 -5.02
N LEU A 254 0.89 -25.32 -5.71
CA LEU A 254 -0.54 -25.57 -5.70
C LEU A 254 -0.93 -26.81 -6.51
N LEU A 255 -0.32 -27.04 -7.68
CA LEU A 255 -0.62 -28.25 -8.47
C LEU A 255 -0.23 -29.54 -7.72
N ASP A 256 0.92 -29.55 -7.04
CA ASP A 256 1.31 -30.67 -6.18
C ASP A 256 0.35 -30.84 -4.98
N ALA A 257 -0.02 -29.75 -4.30
CA ALA A 257 -0.98 -29.79 -3.20
C ALA A 257 -2.36 -30.31 -3.64
N ILE A 258 -2.85 -29.86 -4.80
CA ILE A 258 -4.14 -30.27 -5.39
C ILE A 258 -4.13 -31.76 -5.73
N HIS A 259 -3.04 -32.26 -6.32
CA HIS A 259 -2.89 -33.69 -6.58
C HIS A 259 -2.95 -34.50 -5.27
N ARG A 260 -2.24 -34.06 -4.22
CA ARG A 260 -2.26 -34.69 -2.89
C ARG A 260 -3.62 -34.61 -2.22
N MET A 261 -4.40 -33.55 -2.45
CA MET A 261 -5.79 -33.45 -2.02
C MET A 261 -6.70 -34.48 -2.69
N GLY A 262 -6.26 -35.09 -3.80
CA GLY A 262 -7.04 -36.05 -4.59
C GLY A 262 -8.08 -35.36 -5.47
N CYS A 263 -7.75 -34.15 -5.94
CA CYS A 263 -8.55 -33.33 -6.82
C CYS A 263 -7.82 -33.14 -8.15
N GLU A 264 -8.58 -32.81 -9.19
CA GLU A 264 -8.06 -32.38 -10.48
C GLU A 264 -8.42 -30.90 -10.72
N VAL A 265 -7.59 -30.21 -11.49
CA VAL A 265 -7.84 -28.82 -11.87
C VAL A 265 -8.81 -28.80 -13.05
N LEU A 266 -9.98 -28.19 -12.85
CA LEU A 266 -10.97 -27.97 -13.91
C LEU A 266 -10.67 -26.72 -14.73
N SER A 267 -10.24 -25.65 -14.07
CA SER A 267 -9.84 -24.41 -14.74
C SER A 267 -9.08 -23.49 -13.80
N THR A 268 -8.26 -22.63 -14.39
CA THR A 268 -7.46 -21.62 -13.72
C THR A 268 -7.69 -20.29 -14.39
N LYS A 269 -8.16 -19.29 -13.63
CA LYS A 269 -8.53 -17.97 -14.16
C LYS A 269 -8.00 -16.84 -13.29
N THR A 270 -7.80 -15.66 -13.88
CA THR A 270 -7.62 -14.42 -13.10
C THR A 270 -8.92 -14.05 -12.39
N HIS A 271 -8.88 -13.09 -11.46
CA HIS A 271 -10.08 -12.52 -10.85
C HIS A 271 -11.02 -11.84 -11.89
N LEU A 272 -10.50 -11.48 -13.06
CA LEU A 272 -11.26 -10.95 -14.21
C LEU A 272 -11.78 -12.06 -15.14
N GLY A 273 -11.58 -13.34 -14.81
CA GLY A 273 -12.10 -14.47 -15.57
C GLY A 273 -11.27 -14.90 -16.78
N GLN A 274 -10.09 -14.31 -17.00
CA GLN A 274 -9.18 -14.69 -18.09
C GLN A 274 -8.45 -16.00 -17.77
N PRO A 275 -8.34 -16.97 -18.70
CA PRO A 275 -7.59 -18.22 -18.47
C PRO A 275 -6.11 -17.98 -18.17
N VAL A 276 -5.54 -18.76 -17.24
CA VAL A 276 -4.10 -18.76 -16.89
C VAL A 276 -3.61 -20.20 -16.69
N TRP A 277 -2.30 -20.44 -16.68
CA TRP A 277 -1.69 -21.77 -16.39
C TRP A 277 -2.24 -22.91 -17.26
N GLY A 278 -2.31 -22.67 -18.58
CA GLY A 278 -2.73 -23.66 -19.58
C GLY A 278 -2.06 -25.02 -19.44
#